data_AF-A0A0J8YJ96-F1
#
_entry.id   AF-A0A0J8YJ96-F1
#
_cell.length_a   1.000
_cell.length_b   1.000
_cell.length_c   1.000
_cell.angle_alpha   90.00
_cell.angle_beta   90.00
_cell.angle_gamma   90.00
#
_symmetry.space_group_name_H-M   'P 1'
#
loop_
_entity.id
_entity.type
_entity.pdbx_description
1 polymer ?
#
loop_
_entity_poly.entity_id
_entity_poly.type
_entity_poly.pdbx_seq_one_letter_code
_entity_poly.pdbx_strand_id
1 'polypeptide(L)'
;MEKSTQPTAQGAPEAGKEQFQRSIGLISNFSLGFTYLSPLTAVYSLFALAITLAGPPAIWWIVIAAVGQLLVALVFGEIASQYPITGGLYPWARRLWGKKYAWIAAWVYLWALVVTITSIAEYTSTFVASLVPFSATPLHLLMTSVILLAVMMGVNLSGTKNLARVARIGFWCEIVSVIALGIYLLLFHRSQPFSVIFDSMGILSISGSYVGAFMAASLMGLFMFFGFEACGNVAEEVQDASRKIPVAMILSIVFGAISAIISVLGYLLSSPNLRNIVSGKVSDPIPAILNEALGPVGAKVFIVIAIIAMLSCILSLQAALSRLIYSFSRDQMLPGSRWMAKISTHNVPDNAMIISCLLPVIFCVWVYFQPDNLARITAFAVIGIYLSFQMVVLAALRQRIKGWKPAGEWHIGAFGLLTNILALAYGIVGIYLLAQPADSPNFIDKWTVLIGLAVVLIIGLTYMLLQRPYGKSNAPENDAIEHAEALRSLRK
;
A
#
# COMPACT_ATOMS: atom_id res chain seq x y z
N MET A 1 -25.45 -6.10 63.72
CA MET A 1 -24.90 -4.79 63.30
C MET A 1 -24.05 -5.04 62.05
N GLU A 2 -24.73 -5.08 60.91
CA GLU A 2 -24.15 -5.30 59.58
C GLU A 2 -23.37 -4.07 59.10
N LYS A 3 -22.18 -4.31 58.55
CA LYS A 3 -21.41 -3.32 57.81
C LYS A 3 -21.97 -3.21 56.40
N SER A 4 -22.54 -2.05 56.09
CA SER A 4 -22.95 -1.62 54.75
C SER A 4 -21.71 -1.22 53.93
N THR A 5 -21.39 -2.03 52.91
CA THR A 5 -20.50 -1.68 51.79
C THR A 5 -21.31 -0.97 50.71
N GLN A 6 -20.99 0.29 50.43
CA GLN A 6 -21.49 1.02 49.26
C GLN A 6 -20.84 0.49 47.97
N PRO A 7 -21.58 0.26 46.87
CA PRO A 7 -20.98 -0.12 45.61
C PRO A 7 -20.37 1.09 44.89
N THR A 8 -19.10 0.97 44.50
CA THR A 8 -18.44 1.81 43.50
C THR A 8 -19.26 1.87 42.21
N ALA A 9 -19.58 3.08 41.77
CA ALA A 9 -20.23 3.36 40.49
C ALA A 9 -19.37 2.86 39.32
N GLN A 10 -19.67 1.65 38.84
CA GLN A 10 -19.28 1.20 37.51
C GLN A 10 -20.09 2.03 36.50
N GLY A 11 -19.37 2.80 35.67
CA GLY A 11 -19.97 3.53 34.56
C GLY A 11 -20.77 2.58 33.68
N ALA A 12 -22.05 2.91 33.47
CA ALA A 12 -22.93 2.18 32.58
C ALA A 12 -22.31 2.13 31.17
N PRO A 13 -22.34 0.97 30.49
CA PRO A 13 -21.89 0.87 29.10
C PRO A 13 -22.80 1.74 28.22
N GLU A 14 -22.20 2.70 27.50
CA GLU A 14 -22.88 3.39 26.40
C GLU A 14 -23.42 2.34 25.41
N ALA A 15 -24.74 2.32 25.23
CA ALA A 15 -25.41 1.39 24.35
C ALA A 15 -24.94 1.56 22.88
N GLY A 16 -24.46 0.47 22.27
CA GLY A 16 -24.50 0.28 20.82
C GLY A 16 -23.20 0.46 20.01
N LYS A 17 -22.02 0.57 20.62
CA LYS A 17 -20.75 0.46 19.86
C LYS A 17 -20.22 -0.97 19.95
N GLU A 18 -20.39 -1.75 18.89
CA GLU A 18 -19.61 -2.97 18.68
C GLU A 18 -18.11 -2.58 18.73
N GLN A 19 -17.43 -2.89 19.85
CA GLN A 19 -16.02 -2.58 20.04
C GLN A 19 -15.17 -3.78 19.63
N PHE A 20 -14.19 -3.54 18.75
CA PHE A 20 -13.19 -4.53 18.39
C PHE A 20 -12.37 -4.95 19.63
N GLN A 21 -12.03 -6.24 19.72
CA GLN A 21 -11.20 -6.75 20.81
C GLN A 21 -9.73 -6.35 20.60
N ARG A 22 -9.14 -5.64 21.58
CA ARG A 22 -7.73 -5.21 21.58
C ARG A 22 -6.76 -6.38 21.80
N SER A 23 -6.53 -7.15 20.75
CA SER A 23 -5.72 -8.38 20.78
C SER A 23 -4.40 -8.30 19.99
N ILE A 24 -4.23 -7.27 19.17
CA ILE A 24 -3.06 -7.12 18.29
C ILE A 24 -1.91 -6.42 19.03
N GLY A 25 -0.77 -7.10 19.11
CA GLY A 25 0.50 -6.55 19.63
C GLY A 25 1.34 -5.85 18.56
N LEU A 26 2.49 -5.27 18.95
CA LEU A 26 3.38 -4.53 18.04
C LEU A 26 3.85 -5.37 16.85
N ILE A 27 4.35 -6.58 17.11
CA ILE A 27 4.90 -7.46 16.07
C ILE A 27 3.81 -7.84 15.07
N SER A 28 2.62 -8.23 15.54
CA SER A 28 1.49 -8.55 14.66
C SER A 28 1.06 -7.34 13.81
N ASN A 29 1.06 -6.13 14.39
CA ASN A 29 0.72 -4.92 13.65
C ASN A 29 1.79 -4.54 12.61
N PHE A 30 3.06 -4.67 12.97
CA PHE A 30 4.20 -4.51 12.06
C PHE A 30 4.14 -5.52 10.91
N SER A 31 3.90 -6.81 11.21
CA SER A 31 3.77 -7.85 10.20
C SER A 31 2.62 -7.56 9.25
N LEU A 32 1.47 -7.07 9.75
CA LEU A 32 0.36 -6.63 8.90
C LEU A 32 0.79 -5.51 7.94
N GLY A 33 1.46 -4.47 8.44
CA GLY A 33 1.96 -3.38 7.61
C GLY A 33 3.03 -3.81 6.62
N PHE A 34 3.96 -4.69 7.03
CA PHE A 34 5.02 -5.21 6.18
C PHE A 34 4.48 -6.08 5.05
N THR A 35 3.56 -7.01 5.35
CA THR A 35 2.91 -7.87 4.33
C THR A 35 2.03 -7.06 3.38
N TYR A 36 1.45 -5.95 3.84
CA TYR A 36 0.70 -5.06 2.96
C TYR A 36 1.62 -4.29 2.02
N LEU A 37 2.71 -3.72 2.57
CA LEU A 37 3.73 -2.98 1.81
C LEU A 37 4.45 -3.90 0.80
N SER A 38 4.68 -5.16 1.18
CA SER A 38 5.30 -6.25 0.41
C SER A 38 6.41 -5.82 -0.56
N PRO A 39 7.63 -5.52 -0.05
CA PRO A 39 8.79 -5.21 -0.89
C PRO A 39 9.05 -6.25 -1.98
N LEU A 40 8.80 -7.54 -1.69
CA LEU A 40 8.94 -8.61 -2.66
C LEU A 40 8.06 -8.37 -3.88
N THR A 41 6.79 -8.09 -3.65
CA THR A 41 5.79 -7.90 -4.69
C THR A 41 6.24 -6.77 -5.62
N ALA A 42 6.68 -5.64 -5.05
CA ALA A 42 7.14 -4.49 -5.83
C ALA A 42 8.40 -4.81 -6.66
N VAL A 43 9.39 -5.49 -6.06
CA VAL A 43 10.59 -5.95 -6.80
C VAL A 43 10.18 -6.87 -7.94
N TYR A 44 9.38 -7.89 -7.66
CA TYR A 44 8.99 -8.89 -8.67
C TYR A 44 8.20 -8.28 -9.82
N SER A 45 7.30 -7.36 -9.50
CA SER A 45 6.40 -6.74 -10.49
C SER A 45 7.11 -5.75 -11.40
N LEU A 46 8.09 -5.00 -10.88
CA LEU A 46 8.62 -3.80 -11.55
C LEU A 46 10.13 -3.84 -11.82
N PHE A 47 10.86 -4.87 -11.40
CA PHE A 47 12.30 -4.98 -11.65
C PHE A 47 12.64 -4.88 -13.13
N ALA A 48 11.96 -5.65 -13.99
CA ALA A 48 12.21 -5.64 -15.43
C ALA A 48 12.03 -4.23 -16.04
N LEU A 49 10.93 -3.57 -15.67
CA LEU A 49 10.62 -2.22 -16.11
C LEU A 49 11.68 -1.22 -15.66
N ALA A 50 12.03 -1.21 -14.37
CA ALA A 50 12.96 -0.25 -13.80
C ALA A 50 14.37 -0.38 -14.38
N ILE A 51 14.86 -1.62 -14.52
CA ILE A 51 16.19 -1.90 -15.07
C ILE A 51 16.25 -1.59 -16.57
N THR A 52 15.17 -1.81 -17.31
CA THR A 52 15.11 -1.42 -18.74
C THR A 52 15.07 0.11 -18.90
N LEU A 53 14.38 0.82 -18.00
CA LEU A 53 14.21 2.28 -18.11
C LEU A 53 15.42 3.09 -17.64
N ALA A 54 16.16 2.63 -16.63
CA ALA A 54 17.25 3.41 -16.04
C ALA A 54 18.54 2.61 -15.80
N GLY A 55 18.58 1.33 -16.16
CA GLY A 55 19.68 0.43 -15.85
C GLY A 55 19.78 0.09 -14.35
N PRO A 56 20.89 -0.53 -13.94
CA PRO A 56 21.18 -0.86 -12.54
C PRO A 56 20.99 0.29 -11.52
N PRO A 57 21.27 1.58 -11.83
CA PRO A 57 21.08 2.64 -10.85
C PRO A 57 19.62 2.90 -10.47
N ALA A 58 18.64 2.29 -11.15
CA ALA A 58 17.23 2.31 -10.72
C ALA A 58 17.03 1.86 -9.26
N ILE A 59 17.96 1.06 -8.70
CA ILE A 59 17.96 0.67 -7.29
C ILE A 59 17.91 1.87 -6.32
N TRP A 60 18.47 3.03 -6.70
CA TRP A 60 18.46 4.22 -5.85
C TRP A 60 17.06 4.78 -5.59
N TRP A 61 16.08 4.45 -6.44
CA TRP A 61 14.68 4.76 -6.15
C TRP A 61 14.16 4.10 -4.89
N ILE A 62 14.72 2.95 -4.50
CA ILE A 62 14.35 2.30 -3.25
C ILE A 62 14.71 3.19 -2.07
N VAL A 63 15.92 3.76 -2.08
CA VAL A 63 16.39 4.66 -1.01
C VAL A 63 15.61 5.97 -1.02
N ILE A 64 15.43 6.60 -2.20
CA ILE A 64 14.70 7.86 -2.33
C ILE A 64 13.26 7.71 -1.84
N ALA A 65 12.57 6.66 -2.29
CA ALA A 65 11.18 6.42 -1.91
C ALA A 65 11.03 5.99 -0.45
N ALA A 66 11.95 5.19 0.09
CA ALA A 66 11.95 4.83 1.51
C ALA A 66 12.13 6.04 2.42
N VAL A 67 13.10 6.92 2.13
CA VAL A 67 13.32 8.15 2.90
C VAL A 67 12.10 9.08 2.80
N GLY A 68 11.58 9.26 1.59
CA GLY A 68 10.39 10.08 1.37
C GLY A 68 9.16 9.57 2.12
N GLN A 69 8.88 8.27 2.02
CA GLN A 69 7.74 7.68 2.71
C GLN A 69 7.94 7.57 4.21
N LEU A 70 9.18 7.48 4.71
CA LEU A 70 9.44 7.59 6.13
C LEU A 70 8.99 8.95 6.68
N LEU A 71 9.22 10.05 5.93
CA LEU A 71 8.70 11.37 6.32
C LEU A 71 7.17 11.38 6.39
N VAL A 72 6.49 10.77 5.42
CA VAL A 72 5.03 10.64 5.41
C VAL A 72 4.55 9.78 6.59
N ALA A 73 5.21 8.65 6.87
CA ALA A 73 4.90 7.77 7.99
C ALA A 73 5.10 8.44 9.35
N LEU A 74 6.09 9.33 9.49
CA LEU A 74 6.25 10.13 10.70
C LEU A 74 5.05 11.07 10.90
N VAL A 75 4.59 11.76 9.85
CA VAL A 75 3.38 12.61 9.94
C VAL A 75 2.15 11.77 10.27
N PHE A 76 1.99 10.62 9.60
CA PHE A 76 0.88 9.70 9.85
C PHE A 76 0.92 9.14 11.27
N GLY A 77 2.11 8.85 11.80
CA GLY A 77 2.31 8.37 13.16
C GLY A 77 1.81 9.36 14.20
N GLU A 78 2.05 10.67 14.04
CA GLU A 78 1.52 11.68 14.96
C GLU A 78 0.00 11.73 14.94
N ILE A 79 -0.59 11.63 13.74
CA ILE A 79 -2.03 11.66 13.54
C ILE A 79 -2.66 10.39 14.13
N ALA A 80 -2.10 9.22 13.84
CA ALA A 80 -2.56 7.93 14.35
C ALA A 80 -2.39 7.82 15.88
N SER A 81 -1.34 8.44 16.43
CA SER A 81 -1.13 8.50 17.88
C SER A 81 -2.17 9.37 18.60
N GLN A 82 -2.58 10.47 17.96
CA GLN A 82 -3.65 11.33 18.47
C GLN A 82 -5.04 10.71 18.22
N TYR A 83 -5.22 10.02 17.10
CA TYR A 83 -6.48 9.42 16.65
C TYR A 83 -6.33 7.92 16.34
N PRO A 84 -6.21 7.06 17.37
CA PRO A 84 -6.15 5.61 17.20
C PRO A 84 -7.53 5.03 16.87
N ILE A 85 -8.04 5.35 15.68
CA ILE A 85 -9.39 5.02 15.22
C ILE A 85 -9.31 4.17 13.94
N THR A 86 -10.11 3.10 13.87
CA THR A 86 -10.25 2.23 12.70
C THR A 86 -10.79 3.00 11.50
N GLY A 87 -10.30 2.67 10.30
CA GLY A 87 -10.68 3.31 9.03
C GLY A 87 -9.60 4.19 8.41
N GLY A 88 -8.45 4.35 9.09
CA GLY A 88 -7.23 4.93 8.54
C GLY A 88 -7.38 6.37 8.06
N LEU A 89 -7.08 6.62 6.77
CA LEU A 89 -6.99 7.96 6.20
C LEU A 89 -8.29 8.77 6.30
N TYR A 90 -9.44 8.10 6.21
CA TYR A 90 -10.74 8.77 6.22
C TYR A 90 -11.04 9.52 7.53
N PRO A 91 -11.06 8.87 8.71
CA PRO A 91 -11.30 9.57 9.97
C PRO A 91 -10.21 10.62 10.26
N TRP A 92 -8.95 10.35 9.89
CA TRP A 92 -7.86 11.32 10.03
C TRP A 92 -8.09 12.59 9.21
N ALA A 93 -8.38 12.47 7.91
CA ALA A 93 -8.68 13.61 7.05
C ALA A 93 -9.92 14.38 7.54
N ARG A 94 -10.91 13.68 8.11
CA ARG A 94 -12.13 14.30 8.64
C ARG A 94 -11.85 15.15 9.87
N ARG A 95 -11.10 14.62 10.84
CA ARG A 95 -10.67 15.34 12.05
C ARG A 95 -9.73 16.51 11.74
N LEU A 96 -8.89 16.39 10.72
CA LEU A 96 -7.92 17.43 10.35
C LEU A 96 -8.49 18.55 9.46
N TRP A 97 -9.41 18.27 8.53
CA TRP A 97 -9.89 19.27 7.57
C TRP A 97 -11.40 19.43 7.53
N GLY A 98 -12.12 18.32 7.56
CA GLY A 98 -13.58 18.30 7.47
C GLY A 98 -14.11 17.20 6.55
N LYS A 99 -15.42 16.96 6.63
CA LYS A 99 -16.13 15.87 5.94
C LYS A 99 -15.98 15.84 4.42
N LYS A 100 -16.06 16.99 3.73
CA LYS A 100 -15.95 17.03 2.26
C LYS A 100 -14.56 16.62 1.77
N TYR A 101 -13.54 17.12 2.46
CA TYR A 101 -12.14 16.82 2.15
C TYR A 101 -11.81 15.35 2.41
N ALA A 102 -12.25 14.83 3.55
CA ALA A 102 -12.12 13.42 3.91
C ALA A 102 -12.82 12.48 2.92
N TRP A 103 -14.01 12.88 2.44
CA TRP A 103 -14.76 12.09 1.47
C TRP A 103 -13.99 11.95 0.16
N ILE A 104 -13.45 13.04 -0.40
CA ILE A 104 -12.63 12.98 -1.63
C ILE A 104 -11.35 12.18 -1.40
N ALA A 105 -10.64 12.43 -0.30
CA ALA A 105 -9.39 11.74 0.01
C ALA A 105 -9.57 10.22 0.02
N ALA A 106 -10.62 9.74 0.67
CA ALA A 106 -10.85 8.31 0.77
C ALA A 106 -11.64 7.71 -0.42
N TRP A 107 -12.36 8.52 -1.20
CA TRP A 107 -12.88 8.11 -2.52
C TRP A 107 -11.74 7.79 -3.50
N VAL A 108 -10.75 8.68 -3.61
CA VAL A 108 -9.56 8.44 -4.43
C VAL A 108 -8.81 7.21 -3.92
N TYR A 109 -8.62 7.11 -2.60
CA TYR A 109 -7.93 5.98 -1.97
C TYR A 109 -8.61 4.64 -2.25
N LEU A 110 -9.95 4.59 -2.19
CA LEU A 110 -10.74 3.39 -2.49
C LEU A 110 -10.44 2.86 -3.88
N TRP A 111 -10.51 3.70 -4.91
CA TRP A 111 -10.25 3.29 -6.29
C TRP A 111 -8.77 2.95 -6.52
N ALA A 112 -7.86 3.67 -5.86
CA ALA A 112 -6.45 3.37 -5.92
C ALA A 112 -6.14 1.97 -5.34
N LEU A 113 -6.79 1.59 -4.23
CA LEU A 113 -6.71 0.23 -3.67
C LEU A 113 -7.30 -0.84 -4.58
N VAL A 114 -8.46 -0.57 -5.20
CA VAL A 114 -9.06 -1.49 -6.19
C VAL A 114 -8.05 -1.83 -7.28
N VAL A 115 -7.42 -0.80 -7.86
CA VAL A 115 -6.46 -1.00 -8.96
C VAL A 115 -5.13 -1.56 -8.48
N THR A 116 -4.73 -1.30 -7.23
CA THR A 116 -3.55 -1.95 -6.62
C THR A 116 -3.76 -3.46 -6.51
N ILE A 117 -4.94 -3.89 -6.03
CA ILE A 117 -5.29 -5.31 -5.93
C ILE A 117 -5.27 -5.97 -7.31
N THR A 118 -5.86 -5.34 -8.32
CA THR A 118 -5.80 -5.81 -9.72
C THR A 118 -4.34 -5.97 -10.17
N SER A 119 -3.52 -4.92 -10.00
CA SER A 119 -2.14 -4.93 -10.50
C SER A 119 -1.36 -6.09 -9.91
N ILE A 120 -1.45 -6.30 -8.60
CA ILE A 120 -0.74 -7.40 -7.92
C ILE A 120 -1.28 -8.77 -8.34
N ALA A 121 -2.60 -8.92 -8.52
CA ALA A 121 -3.17 -10.16 -9.01
C ALA A 121 -2.65 -10.51 -10.43
N GLU A 122 -2.57 -9.52 -11.32
CA GLU A 122 -2.04 -9.70 -12.67
C GLU A 122 -0.53 -10.00 -12.68
N TYR A 123 0.27 -9.30 -11.87
CA TYR A 123 1.69 -9.67 -11.74
C TYR A 123 1.85 -11.08 -11.15
N THR A 124 1.02 -11.46 -10.17
CA THR A 124 1.07 -12.81 -9.61
C THR A 124 0.71 -13.86 -10.65
N SER A 125 -0.23 -13.56 -11.56
CA SER A 125 -0.66 -14.49 -12.60
C SER A 125 0.44 -14.80 -13.62
N THR A 126 1.32 -13.84 -13.95
CA THR A 126 2.48 -14.09 -14.82
C THR A 126 3.51 -15.02 -14.16
N PHE A 127 3.74 -14.89 -12.85
CA PHE A 127 4.60 -15.83 -12.12
C PHE A 127 4.00 -17.22 -12.01
N VAL A 128 2.68 -17.33 -11.81
CA VAL A 128 1.98 -18.63 -11.87
C VAL A 128 2.12 -19.24 -13.27
N ALA A 129 1.95 -18.45 -14.33
CA ALA A 129 2.11 -18.89 -15.71
C ALA A 129 3.53 -19.42 -15.99
N SER A 130 4.57 -18.83 -15.37
CA SER A 130 5.96 -19.31 -15.50
C SER A 130 6.21 -20.71 -14.92
N LEU A 131 5.32 -21.21 -14.05
CA LEU A 131 5.45 -22.53 -13.43
C LEU A 131 4.71 -23.64 -14.18
N VAL A 132 3.72 -23.28 -15.00
CA VAL A 132 2.85 -24.23 -15.70
C VAL A 132 3.25 -24.34 -17.18
N PRO A 133 3.07 -25.50 -17.82
CA PRO A 133 3.46 -25.71 -19.22
C PRO A 133 2.50 -25.09 -20.24
N PHE A 134 1.46 -24.35 -19.81
CA PHE A 134 0.49 -23.73 -20.70
C PHE A 134 0.98 -22.36 -21.19
N SER A 135 0.57 -21.99 -22.40
CA SER A 135 0.88 -20.66 -22.94
C SER A 135 0.21 -19.56 -22.11
N ALA A 136 0.96 -18.53 -21.74
CA ALA A 136 0.48 -17.36 -21.01
C ALA A 136 -0.37 -16.44 -21.90
N THR A 137 -1.51 -16.95 -22.38
CA THR A 137 -2.47 -16.15 -23.15
C THR A 137 -3.18 -15.15 -22.23
N PRO A 138 -3.68 -14.02 -22.77
CA PRO A 138 -4.45 -13.06 -21.96
C PRO A 138 -5.62 -13.71 -21.20
N LEU A 139 -6.28 -14.72 -21.79
CA LEU A 139 -7.36 -15.44 -21.14
C LEU A 139 -6.87 -16.26 -19.94
N HIS A 140 -5.75 -16.98 -20.08
CA HIS A 140 -5.18 -17.75 -18.97
C HIS A 140 -4.73 -16.84 -17.82
N LEU A 141 -4.15 -15.68 -18.13
CA LEU A 141 -3.78 -14.68 -17.12
C LEU A 141 -5.02 -14.15 -16.39
N LEU A 142 -6.06 -13.73 -17.13
CA LEU A 142 -7.33 -13.28 -16.56
C LEU A 142 -7.95 -14.35 -15.64
N MET A 143 -8.07 -15.59 -16.12
CA MET A 143 -8.63 -16.69 -15.34
C MET A 143 -7.83 -16.93 -14.06
N THR A 144 -6.50 -16.91 -14.16
CA THR A 144 -5.61 -17.08 -13.02
C THR A 144 -5.79 -15.95 -12.01
N SER A 145 -5.78 -14.69 -12.46
CA SER A 145 -6.02 -13.50 -11.62
C SER A 145 -7.36 -13.59 -10.87
N VAL A 146 -8.44 -13.97 -11.57
CA VAL A 146 -9.77 -14.15 -10.97
C VAL A 146 -9.77 -15.28 -9.92
N ILE A 147 -9.12 -16.42 -10.22
CA ILE A 147 -9.01 -17.54 -9.27
C ILE A 147 -8.24 -17.10 -8.02
N LEU A 148 -7.09 -16.44 -8.17
CA LEU A 148 -6.28 -15.95 -7.05
C LEU A 148 -7.09 -14.99 -6.15
N LEU A 149 -7.81 -14.04 -6.77
CA LEU A 149 -8.69 -13.11 -6.05
C LEU A 149 -9.82 -13.82 -5.29
N ALA A 150 -10.47 -14.81 -5.92
CA ALA A 150 -11.54 -15.58 -5.32
C ALA A 150 -11.06 -16.45 -4.15
N VAL A 151 -9.89 -17.09 -4.28
CA VAL A 151 -9.29 -17.89 -3.19
C VAL A 151 -8.95 -16.98 -2.01
N MET A 152 -8.34 -15.82 -2.23
CA MET A 152 -8.02 -14.87 -1.15
C MET A 152 -9.28 -14.27 -0.52
N MET A 153 -10.33 -14.03 -1.30
CA MET A 153 -11.64 -13.64 -0.76
C MET A 153 -12.20 -14.73 0.16
N GLY A 154 -12.14 -16.00 -0.24
CA GLY A 154 -12.57 -17.13 0.58
C GLY A 154 -11.80 -17.23 1.91
N VAL A 155 -10.49 -17.02 1.89
CA VAL A 155 -9.67 -16.96 3.11
C VAL A 155 -10.08 -15.79 4.00
N ASN A 156 -10.29 -14.62 3.42
CA ASN A 156 -10.74 -13.42 4.12
C ASN A 156 -12.11 -13.61 4.81
N LEU A 157 -13.07 -14.24 4.12
CA LEU A 157 -14.41 -14.55 4.63
C LEU A 157 -14.40 -15.62 5.74
N SER A 158 -13.36 -16.46 5.81
CA SER A 158 -13.22 -17.50 6.84
C SER A 158 -12.86 -16.95 8.24
N GLY A 159 -12.67 -15.62 8.36
CA GLY A 159 -12.52 -14.92 9.63
C GLY A 159 -11.08 -14.49 9.95
N THR A 160 -10.97 -13.58 10.91
CA THR A 160 -9.71 -12.87 11.27
C THR A 160 -8.57 -13.80 11.70
N LYS A 161 -8.87 -14.96 12.30
CA LYS A 161 -7.85 -15.94 12.73
C LYS A 161 -7.14 -16.61 11.54
N ASN A 162 -7.90 -16.99 10.51
CA ASN A 162 -7.34 -17.62 9.31
C ASN A 162 -6.58 -16.60 8.46
N LEU A 163 -7.16 -15.40 8.32
CA LEU A 163 -6.48 -14.23 7.75
C LEU A 163 -5.10 -14.02 8.39
N ALA A 164 -5.05 -13.93 9.72
CA ALA A 164 -3.79 -13.71 10.46
C ALA A 164 -2.79 -14.87 10.29
N ARG A 165 -3.28 -16.12 10.15
CA ARG A 165 -2.42 -17.29 9.90
C ARG A 165 -1.78 -17.22 8.53
N VAL A 166 -2.57 -16.97 7.48
CA VAL A 166 -2.06 -16.87 6.10
C VAL A 166 -1.14 -15.64 5.96
N ALA A 167 -1.52 -14.51 6.55
CA ALA A 167 -0.67 -13.31 6.57
C ALA A 167 0.70 -13.56 7.20
N ARG A 168 0.76 -14.37 8.27
CA ARG A 168 2.01 -14.77 8.92
C ARG A 168 2.86 -15.70 8.05
N ILE A 169 2.25 -16.64 7.35
CA ILE A 169 2.96 -17.52 6.41
C ILE A 169 3.57 -16.67 5.29
N GLY A 170 2.77 -15.79 4.68
CA GLY A 170 3.23 -14.87 3.65
C GLY A 170 4.36 -13.96 4.12
N PHE A 171 4.28 -13.43 5.35
CA PHE A 171 5.37 -12.67 5.96
C PHE A 171 6.71 -13.45 5.99
N TRP A 172 6.69 -14.70 6.43
CA TRP A 172 7.92 -15.51 6.46
C TRP A 172 8.41 -15.90 5.06
N CYS A 173 7.49 -16.26 4.15
CA CYS A 173 7.82 -16.50 2.74
C CYS A 173 8.48 -15.27 2.12
N GLU A 174 7.96 -14.08 2.43
CA GLU A 174 8.51 -12.84 1.95
C GLU A 174 9.94 -12.64 2.46
N ILE A 175 10.17 -12.74 3.78
CA ILE A 175 11.52 -12.63 4.37
C ILE A 175 12.51 -13.62 3.74
N VAL A 176 12.10 -14.87 3.51
CA VAL A 176 12.93 -15.89 2.85
C VAL A 176 13.25 -15.47 1.40
N SER A 177 12.26 -15.03 0.64
CA SER A 177 12.42 -14.67 -0.77
C SER A 177 13.22 -13.40 -1.01
N VAL A 178 13.17 -12.40 -0.12
CA VAL A 178 13.90 -11.13 -0.33
C VAL A 178 15.22 -11.08 0.41
N ILE A 179 15.27 -11.53 1.67
CA ILE A 179 16.47 -11.40 2.51
C ILE A 179 17.36 -12.61 2.33
N ALA A 180 16.84 -13.82 2.62
CA ALA A 180 17.67 -15.02 2.60
C ALA A 180 18.17 -15.34 1.19
N LEU A 181 17.28 -15.31 0.20
CA LEU A 181 17.64 -15.49 -1.21
C LEU A 181 18.55 -14.36 -1.71
N GLY A 182 18.26 -13.09 -1.39
CA GLY A 182 19.10 -11.96 -1.81
C GLY A 182 20.53 -12.09 -1.27
N ILE A 183 20.70 -12.39 0.01
CA ILE A 183 22.01 -12.65 0.63
C ILE A 183 22.68 -13.87 -0.02
N TYR A 184 21.95 -14.95 -0.25
CA TYR A 184 22.49 -16.15 -0.89
C TYR A 184 23.06 -15.84 -2.29
N LEU A 185 22.30 -15.12 -3.12
CA LEU A 185 22.73 -14.70 -4.46
C LEU A 185 23.97 -13.80 -4.38
N LEU A 186 24.02 -12.87 -3.42
CA LEU A 186 25.17 -11.98 -3.21
C LEU A 186 26.46 -12.71 -2.81
N LEU A 187 26.34 -13.75 -1.98
CA LEU A 187 27.50 -14.48 -1.47
C LEU A 187 28.01 -15.53 -2.44
N PHE A 188 27.12 -16.23 -3.15
CA PHE A 188 27.48 -17.44 -3.90
C PHE A 188 27.36 -17.32 -5.42
N HIS A 189 26.64 -16.33 -5.94
CA HIS A 189 26.37 -16.19 -7.39
C HIS A 189 26.74 -14.82 -7.96
N ARG A 190 27.47 -14.00 -7.20
CA ARG A 190 27.86 -12.66 -7.65
C ARG A 190 28.75 -12.71 -8.88
N SER A 191 28.23 -12.16 -9.98
CA SER A 191 28.89 -12.09 -11.29
C SER A 191 29.23 -10.65 -11.70
N GLN A 192 28.59 -9.64 -11.10
CA GLN A 192 28.86 -8.22 -11.35
C GLN A 192 29.60 -7.56 -10.17
N PRO A 193 30.39 -6.49 -10.43
CA PRO A 193 30.97 -5.66 -9.37
C PRO A 193 29.92 -4.74 -8.74
N PHE A 194 30.12 -4.34 -7.48
CA PHE A 194 29.22 -3.39 -6.81
C PHE A 194 29.11 -2.04 -7.52
N SER A 195 30.14 -1.62 -8.26
CA SER A 195 30.14 -0.37 -9.04
C SER A 195 29.05 -0.35 -10.12
N VAL A 196 28.51 -1.51 -10.50
CA VAL A 196 27.47 -1.61 -11.54
C VAL A 196 26.22 -0.80 -11.18
N ILE A 197 25.92 -0.60 -9.89
CA ILE A 197 24.76 0.20 -9.44
C ILE A 197 24.87 1.70 -9.76
N PHE A 198 26.01 2.14 -10.29
CA PHE A 198 26.23 3.50 -10.78
C PHE A 198 26.42 3.55 -12.30
N ASP A 199 26.43 2.40 -12.97
CA ASP A 199 26.59 2.30 -14.42
C ASP A 199 25.21 2.15 -15.07
N SER A 200 24.79 3.16 -15.83
CA SER A 200 23.52 3.12 -16.58
C SER A 200 23.52 2.14 -17.75
N MET A 201 24.69 1.55 -18.08
CA MET A 201 24.91 0.69 -19.23
C MET A 201 24.52 1.33 -20.57
N GLY A 202 24.59 2.66 -20.66
CA GLY A 202 24.29 3.43 -21.87
C GLY A 202 22.81 3.77 -22.05
N ILE A 203 21.96 3.53 -21.05
CA ILE A 203 20.55 3.94 -21.07
C ILE A 203 20.43 5.47 -21.06
N LEU A 204 19.57 6.00 -21.93
CA LEU A 204 19.21 7.41 -22.02
C LEU A 204 17.70 7.52 -22.26
N SER A 205 17.09 8.63 -21.84
CA SER A 205 15.71 8.95 -22.20
C SER A 205 15.59 9.27 -23.70
N ILE A 206 14.34 9.43 -24.18
CA ILE A 206 14.03 9.93 -25.53
C ILE A 206 14.71 11.30 -25.80
N SER A 207 14.84 12.14 -24.77
CA SER A 207 15.53 13.43 -24.85
C SER A 207 17.06 13.34 -24.78
N GLY A 208 17.62 12.13 -24.74
CA GLY A 208 19.06 11.89 -24.60
C GLY A 208 19.61 12.13 -23.20
N SER A 209 18.75 12.31 -22.18
CA SER A 209 19.16 12.61 -20.80
C SER A 209 19.02 11.40 -19.90
N TYR A 210 20.09 11.06 -19.17
CA TYR A 210 20.00 10.00 -18.16
C TYR A 210 19.08 10.38 -16.99
N VAL A 211 19.00 11.68 -16.64
CA VAL A 211 18.12 12.14 -15.56
C VAL A 211 16.67 11.83 -15.90
N GLY A 212 16.25 12.01 -17.16
CA GLY A 212 14.89 11.67 -17.59
C GLY A 212 14.61 10.16 -17.49
N ALA A 213 15.57 9.33 -17.90
CA ALA A 213 15.50 7.87 -17.79
C ALA A 213 15.38 7.41 -16.33
N PHE A 214 16.25 7.96 -15.46
CA PHE A 214 16.21 7.73 -14.03
C PHE A 214 14.85 8.11 -13.45
N MET A 215 14.32 9.29 -13.77
CA MET A 215 12.99 9.73 -13.32
C MET A 215 11.85 8.83 -13.80
N ALA A 216 11.94 8.27 -15.01
CA ALA A 216 10.93 7.34 -15.53
C ALA A 216 10.91 6.01 -14.76
N ALA A 217 12.04 5.58 -14.18
CA ALA A 217 12.12 4.38 -13.35
C ALA A 217 11.58 4.55 -11.92
N SER A 218 11.06 5.75 -11.57
CA SER A 218 10.58 6.04 -10.22
C SER A 218 9.44 5.14 -9.76
N LEU A 219 8.65 4.61 -10.70
CA LEU A 219 7.49 3.77 -10.40
C LEU A 219 7.83 2.60 -9.48
N MET A 220 8.98 1.94 -9.67
CA MET A 220 9.40 0.81 -8.82
C MET A 220 9.56 1.22 -7.36
N GLY A 221 10.26 2.32 -7.08
CA GLY A 221 10.43 2.81 -5.72
C GLY A 221 9.12 3.34 -5.14
N LEU A 222 8.37 4.14 -5.91
CA LEU A 222 7.13 4.75 -5.43
C LEU A 222 6.04 3.72 -5.12
N PHE A 223 5.97 2.63 -5.89
CA PHE A 223 5.06 1.50 -5.66
C PHE A 223 5.42 0.68 -4.41
N MET A 224 6.69 0.65 -4.04
CA MET A 224 7.21 -0.22 -2.99
C MET A 224 6.92 0.23 -1.56
N PHE A 225 6.72 1.53 -1.31
CA PHE A 225 6.72 2.09 0.06
C PHE A 225 5.40 2.73 0.50
N PHE A 226 4.28 2.33 -0.08
CA PHE A 226 2.97 2.52 0.55
C PHE A 226 2.50 1.20 1.17
N GLY A 227 1.61 1.25 2.16
CA GLY A 227 1.12 0.08 2.88
C GLY A 227 1.36 0.11 4.38
N PHE A 228 2.29 0.95 4.85
CA PHE A 228 2.53 1.15 6.28
C PHE A 228 1.27 1.66 7.02
N GLU A 229 0.41 2.41 6.34
CA GLU A 229 -0.86 2.91 6.84
C GLU A 229 -1.84 1.80 7.23
N ALA A 230 -1.65 0.58 6.71
CA ALA A 230 -2.44 -0.57 7.11
C ALA A 230 -2.36 -0.83 8.63
N CYS A 231 -1.24 -0.47 9.28
CA CYS A 231 -1.09 -0.52 10.73
C CYS A 231 -2.12 0.36 11.47
N GLY A 232 -2.58 1.44 10.85
CA GLY A 232 -3.61 2.34 11.40
C GLY A 232 -5.04 1.89 11.09
N ASN A 233 -5.25 1.06 10.05
CA ASN A 233 -6.59 0.59 9.69
C ASN A 233 -7.21 -0.30 10.76
N VAL A 234 -6.39 -0.97 11.57
CA VAL A 234 -6.81 -1.85 12.68
C VAL A 234 -6.59 -1.23 14.05
N ALA A 235 -6.56 0.11 14.15
CA ALA A 235 -6.14 0.80 15.36
C ALA A 235 -6.93 0.38 16.62
N GLU A 236 -8.23 0.11 16.51
CA GLU A 236 -9.05 -0.31 17.65
C GLU A 236 -8.78 -1.75 18.09
N GLU A 237 -8.19 -2.59 17.24
CA GLU A 237 -7.75 -3.96 17.54
C GLU A 237 -6.35 -3.98 18.21
N VAL A 238 -5.60 -2.87 18.17
CA VAL A 238 -4.22 -2.77 18.67
C VAL A 238 -4.16 -2.36 20.14
N GLN A 239 -3.39 -3.11 20.93
CA GLN A 239 -3.11 -2.78 22.32
C GLN A 239 -2.18 -1.56 22.39
N ASP A 240 -2.52 -0.53 23.17
CA ASP A 240 -1.68 0.68 23.26
C ASP A 240 -1.39 1.29 21.86
N ALA A 241 -2.48 1.43 21.10
CA ALA A 241 -2.48 1.88 19.71
C ALA A 241 -1.71 3.20 19.51
N SER A 242 -1.87 4.14 20.45
CA SER A 242 -1.23 5.46 20.40
C SER A 242 0.30 5.39 20.38
N ARG A 243 0.92 4.35 20.94
CA ARG A 243 2.39 4.15 20.89
C ARG A 243 2.82 3.16 19.83
N LYS A 244 2.08 2.06 19.65
CA LYS A 244 2.54 0.94 18.83
C LYS A 244 2.31 1.15 17.34
N ILE A 245 1.24 1.85 16.93
CA ILE A 245 0.95 2.08 15.51
C ILE A 245 2.04 2.92 14.83
N PRO A 246 2.49 4.06 15.39
CA PRO A 246 3.55 4.86 14.78
C PRO A 246 4.85 4.08 14.60
N VAL A 247 5.22 3.29 15.63
CA VAL A 247 6.41 2.44 15.58
C VAL A 247 6.27 1.35 14.52
N ALA A 248 5.10 0.69 14.43
CA ALA A 248 4.85 -0.32 13.40
C ALA A 248 4.97 0.26 11.98
N MET A 249 4.40 1.45 11.72
CA MET A 249 4.51 2.13 10.42
C MET A 249 5.97 2.38 10.02
N ILE A 250 6.76 2.92 10.94
CA ILE A 250 8.19 3.20 10.71
C ILE A 250 8.96 1.90 10.44
N LEU A 251 8.73 0.87 11.26
CA LEU A 251 9.40 -0.41 11.09
C LEU A 251 9.05 -1.06 9.75
N SER A 252 7.79 -0.99 9.30
CA SER A 252 7.37 -1.54 8.00
C SER A 252 8.17 -0.92 6.84
N ILE A 253 8.41 0.39 6.87
CA ILE A 253 9.22 1.06 5.84
C ILE A 253 10.71 0.70 5.98
N VAL A 254 11.28 0.80 7.19
CA VAL A 254 12.72 0.60 7.39
C VAL A 254 13.12 -0.84 7.06
N PHE A 255 12.40 -1.83 7.59
CA PHE A 255 12.65 -3.23 7.25
C PHE A 255 12.33 -3.51 5.79
N GLY A 256 11.29 -2.87 5.24
CA GLY A 256 10.95 -2.98 3.82
C GLY A 256 12.04 -2.46 2.89
N ALA A 257 12.74 -1.38 3.28
CA ALA A 257 13.81 -0.79 2.49
C ALA A 257 15.06 -1.66 2.52
N ILE A 258 15.43 -2.16 3.70
CA ILE A 258 16.56 -3.08 3.85
C ILE A 258 16.32 -4.35 3.04
N SER A 259 15.12 -4.94 3.14
CA SER A 259 14.80 -6.16 2.42
C SER A 259 14.79 -5.96 0.90
N ALA A 260 14.23 -4.85 0.41
CA ALA A 260 14.24 -4.51 -1.00
C ALA A 260 15.65 -4.30 -1.57
N ILE A 261 16.50 -3.55 -0.85
CA ILE A 261 17.88 -3.30 -1.27
C ILE A 261 18.65 -4.61 -1.37
N ILE A 262 18.57 -5.47 -0.35
CA ILE A 262 19.23 -6.79 -0.35
C ILE A 262 18.76 -7.63 -1.55
N SER A 263 17.45 -7.66 -1.79
CA SER A 263 16.85 -8.43 -2.88
C SER A 263 17.29 -7.93 -4.26
N VAL A 264 17.14 -6.63 -4.53
CA VAL A 264 17.51 -6.03 -5.82
C VAL A 264 19.02 -6.10 -6.07
N LEU A 265 19.85 -5.87 -5.04
CA LEU A 265 21.29 -6.10 -5.15
C LEU A 265 21.60 -7.56 -5.48
N GLY A 266 20.92 -8.51 -4.83
CA GLY A 266 21.04 -9.93 -5.12
C GLY A 266 20.81 -10.22 -6.60
N TYR A 267 19.66 -9.83 -7.14
CA TYR A 267 19.32 -10.06 -8.55
C TYR A 267 20.25 -9.34 -9.52
N LEU A 268 20.59 -8.06 -9.27
CA LEU A 268 21.47 -7.30 -10.14
C LEU A 268 22.87 -7.90 -10.18
N LEU A 269 23.43 -8.18 -9.00
CA LEU A 269 24.82 -8.62 -8.90
C LEU A 269 25.00 -10.08 -9.27
N SER A 270 23.95 -10.91 -9.19
CA SER A 270 24.01 -12.30 -9.62
C SER A 270 23.73 -12.53 -11.10
N SER A 271 23.46 -11.48 -11.90
CA SER A 271 23.14 -11.63 -13.32
C SER A 271 24.38 -11.53 -14.21
N PRO A 272 24.84 -12.62 -14.86
CA PRO A 272 25.99 -12.58 -15.77
C PRO A 272 25.65 -11.85 -17.08
N ASN A 273 24.41 -12.01 -17.55
CA ASN A 273 23.90 -11.41 -18.78
C ASN A 273 23.10 -10.12 -18.53
N LEU A 274 23.49 -9.33 -17.52
CA LEU A 274 22.77 -8.12 -17.09
C LEU A 274 22.49 -7.15 -18.24
N ARG A 275 23.38 -7.06 -19.24
CA ARG A 275 23.19 -6.21 -20.41
C ARG A 275 21.98 -6.63 -21.28
N ASN A 276 21.70 -7.93 -21.38
CA ASN A 276 20.52 -8.42 -22.10
C ASN A 276 19.23 -8.13 -21.34
N ILE A 277 19.27 -8.11 -20.00
CA ILE A 277 18.15 -7.68 -19.16
C ILE A 277 17.90 -6.18 -19.37
N VAL A 278 18.95 -5.36 -19.27
CA VAL A 278 18.85 -3.89 -19.48
C VAL A 278 18.35 -3.55 -20.88
N SER A 279 18.75 -4.30 -21.90
CA SER A 279 18.27 -4.08 -23.27
C SER A 279 16.86 -4.65 -23.54
N GLY A 280 16.18 -5.21 -22.54
CA GLY A 280 14.84 -5.79 -22.68
C GLY A 280 14.77 -7.09 -23.51
N LYS A 281 15.91 -7.77 -23.73
CA LYS A 281 15.93 -9.06 -24.47
C LYS A 281 15.43 -10.23 -23.61
N VAL A 282 15.47 -10.06 -22.28
CA VAL A 282 14.93 -11.01 -21.32
C VAL A 282 13.60 -10.44 -20.82
N SER A 283 12.48 -11.04 -21.21
CA SER A 283 11.15 -10.60 -20.80
C SER A 283 10.95 -10.70 -19.28
N ASP A 284 11.39 -11.83 -18.70
CA ASP A 284 11.17 -12.18 -17.31
C ASP A 284 12.52 -12.40 -16.59
N PRO A 285 13.19 -11.31 -16.15
CA PRO A 285 14.54 -11.39 -15.64
C PRO A 285 14.65 -12.17 -14.33
N ILE A 286 13.66 -12.10 -13.44
CA ILE A 286 13.74 -12.79 -12.14
C ILE A 286 13.71 -14.32 -12.31
N PRO A 287 12.75 -14.92 -13.03
CA PRO A 287 12.81 -16.34 -13.34
C PRO A 287 14.11 -16.73 -14.06
N ALA A 288 14.60 -15.93 -15.00
CA ALA A 288 15.85 -16.21 -15.71
C ALA A 288 17.07 -16.24 -14.75
N ILE A 289 17.22 -15.22 -13.91
CA ILE A 289 18.30 -15.14 -12.91
C ILE A 289 18.24 -16.32 -11.94
N LEU A 290 17.04 -16.68 -11.48
CA LEU A 290 16.87 -17.80 -10.56
C LEU A 290 17.19 -19.15 -11.21
N ASN A 291 16.82 -19.34 -12.47
CA ASN A 291 17.16 -20.57 -13.21
C ASN A 291 18.67 -20.70 -13.42
N GLU A 292 19.36 -19.59 -13.69
CA GLU A 292 20.81 -19.57 -13.87
C GLU A 292 21.55 -19.81 -12.55
N ALA A 293 21.09 -19.21 -11.44
CA ALA A 293 21.74 -19.35 -10.14
C ALA A 293 21.43 -20.70 -9.45
N LEU A 294 20.15 -21.12 -9.43
CA LEU A 294 19.68 -22.23 -8.60
C LEU A 294 19.30 -23.48 -9.39
N GLY A 295 19.38 -23.42 -10.73
CA GLY A 295 18.81 -24.43 -11.61
C GLY A 295 17.27 -24.43 -11.63
N PRO A 296 16.65 -25.26 -12.49
CA PRO A 296 15.20 -25.23 -12.71
C PRO A 296 14.36 -25.57 -11.47
N VAL A 297 14.84 -26.49 -10.63
CA VAL A 297 14.12 -26.89 -9.42
C VAL A 297 14.16 -25.78 -8.37
N GLY A 298 15.34 -25.22 -8.10
CA GLY A 298 15.50 -24.13 -7.15
C GLY A 298 14.71 -22.88 -7.56
N ALA A 299 14.76 -22.53 -8.84
CA ALA A 299 13.97 -21.43 -9.39
C ALA A 299 12.47 -21.60 -9.14
N LYS A 300 11.92 -22.79 -9.45
CA LYS A 300 10.50 -23.09 -9.19
C LYS A 300 10.13 -22.98 -7.72
N VAL A 301 10.97 -23.49 -6.81
CA VAL A 301 10.73 -23.40 -5.36
C VAL A 301 10.61 -21.94 -4.92
N PHE A 302 11.57 -21.08 -5.31
CA PHE A 302 11.54 -19.67 -4.91
C PHE A 302 10.42 -18.87 -5.59
N ILE A 303 10.04 -19.20 -6.82
CA ILE A 303 8.87 -18.60 -7.48
C ILE A 303 7.59 -18.99 -6.73
N VAL A 304 7.44 -20.24 -6.27
CA VAL A 304 6.29 -20.65 -5.43
C VAL A 304 6.26 -19.90 -4.10
N ILE A 305 7.41 -19.76 -3.43
CA ILE A 305 7.50 -18.98 -2.18
C ILE A 305 7.10 -17.52 -2.45
N ALA A 306 7.53 -16.95 -3.58
CA ALA A 306 7.16 -15.59 -3.95
C ALA A 306 5.66 -15.43 -4.23
N ILE A 307 5.03 -16.38 -4.93
CA ILE A 307 3.58 -16.39 -5.15
C ILE A 307 2.82 -16.44 -3.82
N ILE A 308 3.27 -17.23 -2.84
CA ILE A 308 2.63 -17.30 -1.51
C ILE A 308 2.69 -15.93 -0.80
N ALA A 309 3.82 -15.23 -0.90
CA ALA A 309 3.97 -13.88 -0.35
C ALA A 309 3.09 -12.85 -1.09
N MET A 310 3.03 -12.88 -2.43
CA MET A 310 2.15 -12.00 -3.21
C MET A 310 0.66 -12.26 -2.91
N LEU A 311 0.26 -13.52 -2.75
CA LEU A 311 -1.10 -13.89 -2.32
C LEU A 311 -1.44 -13.30 -0.95
N SER A 312 -0.48 -13.33 -0.02
CA SER A 312 -0.64 -12.71 1.29
C SER A 312 -0.76 -11.18 1.23
N CYS A 313 -0.11 -10.54 0.26
CA CYS A 313 -0.30 -9.11 -0.02
C CYS A 313 -1.72 -8.84 -0.54
N ILE A 314 -2.21 -9.60 -1.52
CA ILE A 314 -3.60 -9.51 -2.05
C ILE A 314 -4.62 -9.67 -0.92
N LEU A 315 -4.42 -10.69 -0.08
CA LEU A 315 -5.26 -10.96 1.08
C LEU A 315 -5.36 -9.73 2.00
N SER A 316 -4.21 -9.11 2.31
CA SER A 316 -4.11 -7.94 3.20
C SER A 316 -4.74 -6.68 2.59
N LEU A 317 -4.58 -6.49 1.27
CA LEU A 317 -5.19 -5.39 0.53
C LEU A 317 -6.71 -5.49 0.47
N GLN A 318 -7.26 -6.68 0.17
CA GLN A 318 -8.70 -6.94 0.22
C GLN A 318 -9.27 -6.69 1.63
N ALA A 319 -8.55 -7.13 2.67
CA ALA A 319 -8.93 -6.87 4.06
C ALA A 319 -8.94 -5.38 4.41
N ALA A 320 -8.03 -4.56 3.88
CA ALA A 320 -8.06 -3.11 4.09
C ALA A 320 -9.15 -2.42 3.27
N LEU A 321 -9.32 -2.79 2.00
CA LEU A 321 -10.32 -2.20 1.12
C LEU A 321 -11.74 -2.47 1.65
N SER A 322 -12.02 -3.69 2.09
CA SER A 322 -13.31 -4.04 2.73
C SER A 322 -13.57 -3.24 4.00
N ARG A 323 -12.57 -3.03 4.86
CA ARG A 323 -12.68 -2.16 6.06
C ARG A 323 -12.91 -0.69 5.69
N LEU A 324 -12.25 -0.19 4.64
CA LEU A 324 -12.47 1.16 4.13
C LEU A 324 -13.90 1.34 3.61
N ILE A 325 -14.39 0.41 2.78
CA ILE A 325 -15.76 0.39 2.25
C ILE A 325 -16.77 0.31 3.40
N TYR A 326 -16.52 -0.54 4.40
CA TYR A 326 -17.34 -0.65 5.60
C TYR A 326 -17.41 0.67 6.36
N SER A 327 -16.26 1.31 6.66
CA SER A 327 -16.22 2.59 7.37
C SER A 327 -16.95 3.70 6.61
N PHE A 328 -16.80 3.73 5.28
CA PHE A 328 -17.53 4.65 4.41
C PHE A 328 -19.04 4.39 4.44
N SER A 329 -19.41 3.13 4.42
CA SER A 329 -20.80 2.69 4.39
C SER A 329 -21.49 2.92 5.74
N ARG A 330 -20.80 2.75 6.86
CA ARG A 330 -21.28 3.08 8.20
C ARG A 330 -21.71 4.54 8.31
N ASP A 331 -20.94 5.43 7.69
CA ASP A 331 -21.25 6.87 7.63
C ASP A 331 -22.24 7.22 6.50
N GLN A 332 -22.86 6.23 5.86
CA GLN A 332 -23.81 6.37 4.75
C GLN A 332 -23.25 7.14 3.55
N MET A 333 -21.94 6.99 3.30
CA MET A 333 -21.23 7.79 2.31
C MET A 333 -21.12 7.17 0.92
N LEU A 334 -21.60 5.93 0.76
CA LEU A 334 -21.60 5.16 -0.49
C LEU A 334 -23.02 4.74 -0.91
N PRO A 335 -23.25 4.52 -2.22
CA PRO A 335 -24.46 3.87 -2.69
C PRO A 335 -24.53 2.43 -2.13
N GLY A 336 -25.71 1.97 -1.71
CA GLY A 336 -25.84 0.64 -1.09
C GLY A 336 -25.21 0.52 0.32
N SER A 337 -24.85 1.64 0.95
CA SER A 337 -24.20 1.70 2.27
C SER A 337 -24.85 0.83 3.35
N ARG A 338 -26.19 0.75 3.40
CA ARG A 338 -26.90 -0.09 4.40
C ARG A 338 -26.56 -1.58 4.29
N TRP A 339 -26.25 -2.07 3.10
CA TRP A 339 -25.87 -3.47 2.88
C TRP A 339 -24.39 -3.67 3.21
N MET A 340 -23.52 -2.76 2.77
CA MET A 340 -22.06 -2.83 3.01
C MET A 340 -21.63 -2.48 4.43
N ALA A 341 -22.48 -1.82 5.22
CA ALA A 341 -22.21 -1.48 6.63
C ALA A 341 -22.53 -2.62 7.62
N LYS A 342 -22.79 -3.85 7.15
CA LYS A 342 -23.05 -5.00 8.02
C LYS A 342 -21.76 -5.76 8.32
N ILE A 343 -21.57 -6.13 9.58
CA ILE A 343 -20.52 -7.05 10.04
C ILE A 343 -21.12 -8.46 10.19
N SER A 344 -20.35 -9.49 9.86
CA SER A 344 -20.74 -10.89 10.02
C SER A 344 -20.36 -11.45 11.39
N THR A 345 -20.81 -12.68 11.67
CA THR A 345 -20.47 -13.41 12.91
C THR A 345 -18.97 -13.66 13.09
N HIS A 346 -18.18 -13.58 12.01
CA HIS A 346 -16.72 -13.75 12.03
C HIS A 346 -15.95 -12.44 12.27
N ASN A 347 -16.65 -11.34 12.61
CA ASN A 347 -16.09 -9.99 12.78
C ASN A 347 -15.44 -9.42 11.50
N VAL A 348 -15.97 -9.79 10.33
CA VAL A 348 -15.53 -9.32 9.01
C VAL A 348 -16.72 -8.68 8.28
N PRO A 349 -16.54 -7.59 7.53
CA PRO A 349 -17.63 -7.01 6.74
C PRO A 349 -17.81 -7.78 5.42
N ASP A 350 -18.48 -8.94 5.47
CA ASP A 350 -18.61 -9.88 4.34
C ASP A 350 -19.11 -9.21 3.04
N ASN A 351 -20.12 -8.35 3.14
CA ASN A 351 -20.68 -7.66 1.98
C ASN A 351 -19.68 -6.69 1.35
N ALA A 352 -18.93 -5.96 2.17
CA ALA A 352 -17.85 -5.08 1.69
C ALA A 352 -16.68 -5.89 1.13
N MET A 353 -16.41 -7.08 1.69
CA MET A 353 -15.40 -8.01 1.19
C MET A 353 -15.72 -8.50 -0.22
N ILE A 354 -16.97 -8.88 -0.50
CA ILE A 354 -17.40 -9.28 -1.85
C ILE A 354 -17.14 -8.15 -2.85
N ILE A 355 -17.52 -6.91 -2.53
CA ILE A 355 -17.26 -5.75 -3.39
C ILE A 355 -15.75 -5.51 -3.57
N SER A 356 -14.96 -5.68 -2.51
CA SER A 356 -13.50 -5.54 -2.56
C SER A 356 -12.82 -6.56 -3.47
N CYS A 357 -13.48 -7.67 -3.79
CA CYS A 357 -13.00 -8.67 -4.75
C CYS A 357 -13.60 -8.45 -6.15
N LEU A 358 -14.88 -8.09 -6.27
CA LEU A 358 -15.55 -7.90 -7.56
C LEU A 358 -15.03 -6.69 -8.33
N LEU A 359 -14.73 -5.58 -7.65
CA LEU A 359 -14.23 -4.38 -8.33
C LEU A 359 -12.88 -4.63 -9.02
N PRO A 360 -11.87 -5.25 -8.37
CA PRO A 360 -10.63 -5.61 -9.05
C PRO A 360 -10.80 -6.52 -10.26
N VAL A 361 -11.77 -7.46 -10.23
CA VAL A 361 -12.07 -8.35 -11.37
C VAL A 361 -12.50 -7.57 -12.61
N ILE A 362 -13.26 -6.48 -12.45
CA ILE A 362 -13.65 -5.60 -13.57
C ILE A 362 -12.40 -4.99 -14.23
N PHE A 363 -11.42 -4.58 -13.44
CA PHE A 363 -10.16 -4.06 -13.99
C PHE A 363 -9.28 -5.17 -14.58
N CYS A 364 -9.31 -6.40 -14.05
CA CYS A 364 -8.67 -7.55 -14.69
C CYS A 364 -9.23 -7.78 -16.11
N VAL A 365 -10.55 -7.66 -16.29
CA VAL A 365 -11.19 -7.75 -17.62
C VAL A 365 -10.72 -6.61 -18.53
N TRP A 366 -10.47 -5.42 -18.01
CA TRP A 366 -9.88 -4.34 -18.81
C TRP A 366 -8.43 -4.65 -19.22
N VAL A 367 -7.60 -5.18 -18.30
CA VAL A 367 -6.23 -5.64 -18.59
C VAL A 367 -6.23 -6.74 -19.65
N TYR A 368 -7.21 -7.64 -19.64
CA TYR A 368 -7.36 -8.68 -20.67
C TYR A 368 -7.44 -8.09 -22.10
N PHE A 369 -8.11 -6.96 -22.28
CA PHE A 369 -8.19 -6.28 -23.59
C PHE A 369 -6.96 -5.42 -23.90
N GLN A 370 -6.17 -5.05 -22.90
CA GLN A 370 -5.03 -4.12 -23.00
C GLN A 370 -3.87 -4.55 -22.08
N PRO A 371 -3.24 -5.71 -22.33
CA PRO A 371 -2.26 -6.29 -21.40
C PRO A 371 -1.00 -5.43 -21.23
N ASP A 372 -0.60 -4.71 -22.28
CA ASP A 372 0.58 -3.82 -22.27
C ASP A 372 0.41 -2.60 -21.36
N ASN A 373 -0.80 -2.33 -20.86
CA ASN A 373 -1.09 -1.21 -19.97
C ASN A 373 -0.87 -1.51 -18.49
N LEU A 374 -0.47 -2.72 -18.09
CA LEU A 374 -0.38 -3.11 -16.68
C LEU A 374 0.50 -2.17 -15.83
N ALA A 375 1.67 -1.76 -16.34
CA ALA A 375 2.53 -0.79 -15.66
C ALA A 375 1.88 0.61 -15.53
N ARG A 376 1.09 1.03 -16.53
CA ARG A 376 0.36 2.30 -16.51
C ARG A 376 -0.81 2.26 -15.52
N ILE A 377 -1.51 1.14 -15.45
CA ILE A 377 -2.55 0.85 -14.46
C ILE A 377 -1.96 0.86 -13.04
N THR A 378 -0.77 0.28 -12.88
CA THR A 378 0.00 0.34 -11.63
C THR A 378 0.32 1.79 -11.26
N ALA A 379 0.83 2.60 -12.20
CA ALA A 379 1.12 4.02 -11.98
C ALA A 379 -0.13 4.83 -11.58
N PHE A 380 -1.29 4.51 -12.16
CA PHE A 380 -2.57 5.08 -11.75
C PHE A 380 -2.94 4.72 -10.29
N ALA A 381 -2.72 3.48 -9.87
CA ALA A 381 -2.92 3.11 -8.46
C ALA A 381 -1.98 3.92 -7.54
N VAL A 382 -0.70 4.03 -7.90
CA VAL A 382 0.28 4.75 -7.08
C VAL A 382 -0.04 6.23 -6.98
N ILE A 383 -0.38 6.90 -8.10
CA ILE A 383 -0.70 8.34 -8.06
C ILE A 383 -1.94 8.61 -7.21
N GLY A 384 -2.94 7.72 -7.24
CA GLY A 384 -4.13 7.81 -6.40
C GLY A 384 -3.80 7.68 -4.91
N ILE A 385 -2.98 6.69 -4.53
CA ILE A 385 -2.50 6.52 -3.16
C ILE A 385 -1.73 7.76 -2.69
N TYR A 386 -0.78 8.24 -3.51
CA TYR A 386 0.02 9.41 -3.17
C TYR A 386 -0.85 10.66 -3.03
N LEU A 387 -1.83 10.86 -3.92
CA LEU A 387 -2.77 11.98 -3.80
C LEU A 387 -3.53 11.93 -2.48
N SER A 388 -4.10 10.76 -2.12
CA SER A 388 -4.80 10.58 -0.85
C SER A 388 -3.89 10.78 0.36
N PHE A 389 -2.63 10.34 0.29
CA PHE A 389 -1.66 10.54 1.36
C PHE A 389 -1.33 12.02 1.51
N GLN A 390 -1.05 12.70 0.39
CA GLN A 390 -0.74 14.12 0.40
C GLN A 390 -1.91 14.98 0.85
N MET A 391 -3.14 14.52 0.66
CA MET A 391 -4.29 15.18 1.26
C MET A 391 -4.23 15.15 2.79
N VAL A 392 -3.89 14.01 3.40
CA VAL A 392 -3.75 13.90 4.86
C VAL A 392 -2.55 14.72 5.36
N VAL A 393 -1.40 14.65 4.68
CA VAL A 393 -0.21 15.44 5.00
C VAL A 393 -0.51 16.94 4.94
N LEU A 394 -1.15 17.41 3.86
CA LEU A 394 -1.55 18.80 3.70
C LEU A 394 -2.54 19.24 4.79
N ALA A 395 -3.47 18.37 5.18
CA ALA A 395 -4.40 18.66 6.27
C ALA A 395 -3.69 18.80 7.62
N ALA A 396 -2.71 17.94 7.91
CA ALA A 396 -1.86 18.08 9.07
C ALA A 396 -1.04 19.37 9.03
N LEU A 397 -0.48 19.74 7.87
CA LEU A 397 0.30 20.97 7.72
C LEU A 397 -0.56 22.21 7.97
N ARG A 398 -1.76 22.26 7.37
CA ARG A 398 -2.75 23.31 7.61
C ARG A 398 -3.04 23.46 9.09
N GLN A 399 -3.26 22.35 9.79
CA GLN A 399 -3.56 22.39 11.22
C GLN A 399 -2.35 22.87 12.05
N ARG A 400 -1.13 22.45 11.72
CA ARG A 400 0.09 22.94 12.38
C ARG A 400 0.24 24.45 12.25
N ILE A 401 0.00 24.99 11.05
CA ILE A 401 0.05 26.43 10.78
C ILE A 401 -1.01 27.18 11.62
N LYS A 402 -2.17 26.55 11.88
CA LYS A 402 -3.22 27.08 12.76
C LYS A 402 -2.93 26.94 14.26
N GLY A 403 -1.77 26.41 14.65
CA GLY A 403 -1.38 26.22 16.05
C GLY A 403 -1.62 24.82 16.61
N TRP A 404 -2.02 23.84 15.78
CA TRP A 404 -2.12 22.45 16.22
C TRP A 404 -0.74 21.93 16.64
N LYS A 405 -0.67 21.52 17.89
CA LYS A 405 0.42 20.76 18.46
C LYS A 405 -0.13 19.35 18.72
N PRO A 406 0.43 18.28 18.14
CA PRO A 406 -0.02 16.93 18.44
C PRO A 406 0.02 16.63 19.95
N ALA A 407 -0.96 15.88 20.44
CA ALA A 407 -1.03 15.45 21.84
C ALA A 407 -1.07 13.91 22.01
N GLY A 408 -0.85 13.17 20.93
CA GLY A 408 -0.65 11.72 20.97
C GLY A 408 0.47 11.31 21.93
N GLU A 409 0.54 10.03 22.29
CA GLU A 409 1.63 9.48 23.10
C GLU A 409 2.96 9.39 22.34
N TRP A 410 2.90 9.47 21.02
CA TRP A 410 4.03 9.55 20.11
C TRP A 410 3.92 10.83 19.28
N HIS A 411 5.02 11.58 19.19
CA HIS A 411 5.10 12.78 18.36
C HIS A 411 6.52 13.09 17.93
N ILE A 412 6.68 13.83 16.83
CA ILE A 412 7.99 14.22 16.28
C ILE A 412 8.61 15.36 17.11
N GLY A 413 7.78 16.12 17.83
CA GLY A 413 8.24 17.26 18.63
C GLY A 413 8.60 18.47 17.76
N ALA A 414 9.76 19.08 18.01
CA ALA A 414 10.17 20.34 17.39
C ALA A 414 10.32 20.25 15.85
N PHE A 415 10.70 19.09 15.32
CA PHE A 415 10.87 18.89 13.88
C PHE A 415 9.56 18.64 13.11
N GLY A 416 8.41 18.57 13.80
CA GLY A 416 7.14 18.18 13.18
C GLY A 416 6.69 19.08 12.02
N LEU A 417 7.00 20.39 12.04
CA LEU A 417 6.70 21.27 10.91
C LEU A 417 7.60 20.98 9.70
N LEU A 418 8.91 20.85 9.93
CA LEU A 418 9.89 20.55 8.88
C LEU A 418 9.59 19.21 8.22
N THR A 419 9.37 18.16 9.02
CA THR A 419 9.03 16.82 8.50
C THR A 419 7.77 16.86 7.65
N ASN A 420 6.76 17.64 8.04
CA ASN A 420 5.53 17.75 7.28
C ASN A 420 5.71 18.48 5.94
N ILE A 421 6.49 19.56 5.91
CA ILE A 421 6.83 20.27 4.65
C ILE A 421 7.61 19.35 3.70
N LEU A 422 8.60 18.62 4.21
CA LEU A 422 9.40 17.70 3.39
C LEU A 422 8.59 16.50 2.91
N ALA A 423 7.72 15.94 3.75
CA ALA A 423 6.78 14.89 3.37
C ALA A 423 5.85 15.34 2.23
N LEU A 424 5.31 16.57 2.33
CA LEU A 424 4.45 17.16 1.31
C LEU A 424 5.20 17.37 -0.01
N ALA A 425 6.41 17.93 0.05
CA ALA A 425 7.24 18.15 -1.12
C ALA A 425 7.59 16.84 -1.83
N TYR A 426 8.02 15.82 -1.08
CA TYR A 426 8.30 14.48 -1.62
C TYR A 426 7.08 13.90 -2.35
N GLY A 427 5.91 13.92 -1.72
CA GLY A 427 4.72 13.35 -2.32
C GLY A 427 4.23 14.12 -3.55
N ILE A 428 4.35 15.44 -3.57
CA ILE A 428 4.06 16.26 -4.76
C ILE A 428 5.02 15.90 -5.90
N VAL A 429 6.32 15.72 -5.61
CA VAL A 429 7.29 15.26 -6.61
C VAL A 429 6.92 13.87 -7.12
N GLY A 430 6.55 12.92 -6.25
CA GLY A 430 6.08 11.60 -6.65
C GLY A 430 4.85 11.64 -7.56
N ILE A 431 3.87 12.48 -7.24
CA ILE A 431 2.68 12.71 -8.09
C ILE A 431 3.09 13.29 -9.44
N TYR A 432 3.99 14.27 -9.47
CA TYR A 432 4.49 14.87 -10.70
C TYR A 432 5.21 13.86 -11.60
N LEU A 433 6.03 12.99 -11.02
CA LEU A 433 6.75 11.94 -11.75
C LEU A 433 5.79 10.92 -12.38
N LEU A 434 4.76 10.51 -11.63
CA LEU A 434 3.74 9.57 -12.12
C LEU A 434 2.77 10.21 -13.12
N ALA A 435 2.63 11.53 -13.08
CA ALA A 435 1.83 12.31 -14.01
C ALA A 435 2.51 12.55 -15.37
N GLN A 436 3.80 12.19 -15.51
CA GLN A 436 4.51 12.36 -16.77
C GLN A 436 3.88 11.47 -17.86
N PRO A 437 3.81 11.97 -19.11
CA PRO A 437 3.20 11.23 -20.20
C PRO A 437 4.01 9.97 -20.52
N ALA A 438 3.30 8.87 -20.81
CA ALA A 438 3.93 7.65 -21.31
C ALA A 438 4.44 7.84 -22.75
N ASP A 439 5.41 7.02 -23.15
CA ASP A 439 5.84 6.94 -24.54
C ASP A 439 4.81 6.14 -25.35
N SER A 440 3.83 6.84 -25.91
CA SER A 440 2.82 6.28 -26.81
C SER A 440 2.37 7.34 -27.83
N PRO A 441 2.16 6.94 -29.10
CA PRO A 441 1.59 7.84 -30.10
C PRO A 441 0.11 8.14 -29.85
N ASN A 442 -0.62 7.27 -29.14
CA ASN A 442 -2.04 7.47 -28.82
C ASN A 442 -2.19 8.40 -27.62
N PHE A 443 -2.99 9.46 -27.77
CA PHE A 443 -3.24 10.44 -26.70
C PHE A 443 -3.81 9.82 -25.41
N ILE A 444 -4.73 8.87 -25.54
CA ILE A 444 -5.38 8.21 -24.40
C ILE A 444 -4.35 7.37 -23.65
N ASP A 445 -3.55 6.57 -24.36
CA ASP A 445 -2.50 5.73 -23.76
C ASP A 445 -1.41 6.58 -23.11
N LYS A 446 -1.03 7.69 -23.76
CA LYS A 446 -0.03 8.64 -23.28
C LYS A 446 -0.42 9.28 -21.94
N TRP A 447 -1.70 9.62 -21.78
CA TRP A 447 -2.22 10.32 -20.60
C TRP A 447 -3.12 9.46 -19.72
N THR A 448 -3.09 8.13 -19.87
CA THR A 448 -4.03 7.20 -19.20
C THR A 448 -4.07 7.42 -17.69
N VAL A 449 -2.90 7.66 -17.06
CA VAL A 449 -2.80 7.90 -15.61
C VAL A 449 -3.59 9.14 -15.19
N LEU A 450 -3.37 10.28 -15.86
CA LEU A 450 -4.09 11.53 -15.55
C LEU A 450 -5.55 11.49 -15.94
N ILE A 451 -5.88 10.86 -17.08
CA ILE A 451 -7.26 10.67 -17.52
C ILE A 451 -8.01 9.82 -16.48
N GLY A 452 -7.45 8.69 -16.04
CA GLY A 452 -8.02 7.84 -15.00
C GLY A 452 -8.23 8.62 -13.70
N LEU A 453 -7.23 9.39 -13.26
CA LEU A 453 -7.35 10.22 -12.06
C LEU A 453 -8.45 11.28 -12.20
N ALA A 454 -8.52 11.96 -13.35
CA ALA A 454 -9.56 12.93 -13.64
C ALA A 454 -10.95 12.28 -13.64
N VAL A 455 -11.10 11.09 -14.22
CA VAL A 455 -12.37 10.33 -14.20
C VAL A 455 -12.80 10.02 -12.78
N VAL A 456 -11.91 9.50 -11.94
CA VAL A 456 -12.21 9.21 -10.52
C VAL A 456 -12.60 10.48 -9.77
N LEU A 457 -11.89 11.58 -9.97
CA LEU A 457 -12.19 12.86 -9.33
C LEU A 457 -13.51 13.46 -9.81
N ILE A 458 -13.79 13.46 -11.11
CA ILE A 458 -15.03 14.00 -11.70
C ILE A 458 -16.23 13.19 -11.22
N ILE A 459 -16.17 11.85 -11.29
CA ILE A 459 -17.23 10.97 -10.79
C ILE A 459 -17.44 11.22 -9.30
N GLY A 460 -16.35 11.29 -8.53
CA GLY A 460 -16.41 11.53 -7.09
C GLY A 460 -17.05 12.87 -6.75
N LEU A 461 -16.57 13.96 -7.36
CA LEU A 461 -17.11 15.30 -7.15
C LEU A 461 -18.58 15.40 -7.58
N THR A 462 -18.93 14.81 -8.72
CA THR A 462 -20.31 14.78 -9.22
C THR A 462 -21.23 14.06 -8.24
N TYR A 463 -20.84 12.86 -7.78
CA TYR A 463 -21.59 12.14 -6.76
C TYR A 463 -21.69 12.95 -5.45
N MET A 464 -20.60 13.55 -5.00
CA MET A 464 -20.54 14.36 -3.78
C MET A 464 -21.49 15.58 -3.87
N LEU A 465 -21.54 16.25 -5.00
CA LEU A 465 -22.39 17.43 -5.23
C LEU A 465 -23.87 17.08 -5.32
N LEU A 466 -24.20 15.99 -6.02
CA LEU A 466 -25.58 15.55 -6.24
C LEU A 466 -26.19 14.88 -4.99
N GLN A 467 -25.47 13.97 -4.34
CA GLN A 467 -25.99 13.16 -3.24
C GLN A 467 -25.70 13.73 -1.84
N ARG A 468 -24.75 14.68 -1.76
CA ARG A 468 -24.28 15.29 -0.50
C ARG A 468 -24.08 14.28 0.64
N PRO A 469 -23.38 13.15 0.38
CA PRO A 469 -23.27 12.02 1.31
C PRO A 469 -22.63 12.43 2.65
N TYR A 470 -21.73 13.42 2.61
CA TYR A 470 -20.99 13.92 3.76
C TYR A 470 -21.89 14.49 4.87
N GLY A 471 -23.13 14.90 4.57
CA GLY A 471 -24.04 15.50 5.55
C GLY A 471 -24.76 14.50 6.46
N LYS A 472 -24.62 13.19 6.24
CA LYS A 472 -25.42 12.16 6.91
C LYS A 472 -24.82 11.63 8.21
N SER A 473 -23.56 11.96 8.50
CA SER A 473 -22.83 11.47 9.68
C SER A 473 -22.47 12.61 10.62
N ASN A 474 -22.72 12.41 11.91
CA ASN A 474 -22.38 13.34 12.99
C ASN A 474 -20.99 13.08 13.58
N ALA A 475 -20.14 12.29 12.91
CA ALA A 475 -18.79 12.06 13.38
C ALA A 475 -18.00 13.39 13.43
N PRO A 476 -17.15 13.61 14.45
CA PRO A 476 -16.45 14.88 14.63
C PRO A 476 -15.57 15.24 13.44
N GLU A 477 -15.38 16.54 13.22
CA GLU A 477 -14.66 17.06 12.07
C GLU A 477 -13.91 18.36 12.38
N ASN A 478 -12.75 18.56 11.75
CA ASN A 478 -11.92 19.76 11.89
C ASN A 478 -11.64 20.19 13.36
N ASP A 479 -11.46 19.23 14.25
CA ASP A 479 -11.32 19.37 15.71
C ASP A 479 -9.89 19.04 16.20
N ALA A 480 -8.91 19.10 15.30
CA ALA A 480 -7.50 18.78 15.57
C ALA A 480 -6.92 19.41 16.86
N ILE A 481 -7.20 20.69 17.04
CA ILE A 481 -6.67 21.52 18.14
C ILE A 481 -7.44 21.23 19.43
N GLU A 482 -8.76 21.31 19.39
CA GLU A 482 -9.65 21.06 20.53
C GLU A 482 -9.41 19.66 21.12
N HIS A 483 -9.33 18.64 20.26
CA HIS A 483 -9.06 17.28 20.71
C HIS A 483 -7.66 17.15 21.34
N ALA A 484 -6.65 17.82 20.79
CA ALA A 484 -5.32 17.82 21.38
C ALA A 484 -5.27 18.51 22.75
N GLU A 485 -6.06 19.57 22.95
CA GLU A 485 -6.21 20.24 24.24
C GLU A 485 -6.92 19.35 25.26
N ALA A 486 -7.99 18.67 24.87
CA ALA A 486 -8.70 17.70 25.70
C ALA A 486 -7.80 16.53 26.12
N LEU A 487 -6.95 16.00 25.22
CA LEU A 487 -5.99 14.95 25.59
C LEU A 487 -4.95 15.44 26.60
N ARG A 488 -4.54 16.70 26.54
CA ARG A 488 -3.59 17.28 27.50
C ARG A 488 -4.22 17.50 28.86
N SER A 489 -5.50 17.89 28.93
CA SER A 489 -6.18 18.10 30.20
C SER A 489 -6.36 16.79 30.96
N LEU A 490 -6.57 15.67 30.27
CA LEU A 490 -6.68 14.33 30.87
C LEU A 490 -5.35 13.79 31.45
N ARG A 491 -4.20 14.35 31.03
CA ARG A 491 -2.86 13.95 31.53
C ARG A 491 -2.36 14.80 32.69
N LYS A 492 -3.07 15.90 33.02
CA LYS A 492 -2.82 16.72 34.21
C LYS A 492 -3.68 16.20 35.34
#